data_AF-A0A9D9C629-F1
#
_entry.id   AF-A0A9D9C629-F1
#
_cell.length_a   1.000
_cell.length_b   1.000
_cell.length_c   1.000
_cell.angle_alpha   90.00
_cell.angle_beta   90.00
_cell.angle_gamma   90.00
#
_symmetry.space_group_name_H-M   'P 1'
#
loop_
_entity.id
_entity.type
_entity.pdbx_description
1 polymer ?
#
loop_
_entity_poly.entity_id
_entity_poly.type
_entity_poly.pdbx_seq_one_letter_code
_entity_poly.pdbx_strand_id
1 'polypeptide(L)'
;MRIIQTFWTADFDPLNYSFGWLRPEHNLMSWALSCLSIREHYDEVILYTDERGKHILIDLLHLPYSEVNVAYDKNLCLPQHWAYAKIKTYSVQTKPFIHIDADIYLPCPISEEIIDADLITQNEEKGTEYYRQMMNSLIQESNLIELPLYMRNNFIQDDSLASHNMGLFGGNNLTYIQAYCEEAINLYNTNRTTCSNGNFNLLFEQILFAYKAKKEKWSVKTIFPHVYKDNGYTANEFCQLDDYEHKRCFHLLGGHKRNRNLTASLEEILITRYPDYYKRIVELFPHIIQRGVGNNIICIPTMNDDLPIQSYIDFLNKTELEWSKLSWEDLFEVEKRRLNGKMLSLEENRLKADILIYRNPYLRCFDVPASWNETELQTIRKRLLANADVPVERIAIIPTLTSERRKEYILHELESQIIGLLGKQPMRISDVLNRLTSSSEEMRTLWINEIRILLHEGLLTTTTNTIH
;
A
#
# COMPACT_ATOMS: atom_id res chain seq x y z
N MET A 1 -9.63 11.45 -23.30
CA MET A 1 -8.27 11.70 -22.79
C MET A 1 -7.66 10.36 -22.41
N ARG A 2 -6.40 10.08 -22.76
CA ARG A 2 -5.77 8.80 -22.41
C ARG A 2 -5.04 8.88 -21.07
N ILE A 3 -5.00 7.78 -20.34
CA ILE A 3 -4.14 7.63 -19.17
C ILE A 3 -2.86 6.92 -19.59
N ILE A 4 -1.72 7.38 -19.08
CA ILE A 4 -0.42 6.77 -19.35
C ILE A 4 0.32 6.49 -18.05
N GLN A 5 1.12 5.42 -18.02
CA GLN A 5 2.02 5.12 -16.92
C GLN A 5 3.41 4.77 -17.46
N THR A 6 4.44 5.06 -16.68
CA THR A 6 5.84 4.85 -17.06
C THR A 6 6.53 3.91 -16.07
N PHE A 7 7.09 2.81 -16.57
CA PHE A 7 7.93 1.93 -15.76
C PHE A 7 9.27 1.66 -16.45
N TRP A 8 10.34 2.30 -15.99
CA TRP A 8 11.68 1.97 -16.43
C TRP A 8 12.40 1.21 -15.32
N THR A 9 12.76 -0.05 -15.60
CA THR A 9 13.41 -0.92 -14.62
C THR A 9 14.89 -0.61 -14.46
N ALA A 10 15.51 0.03 -15.46
CA ALA A 10 16.95 0.24 -15.53
C ALA A 10 17.75 -1.08 -15.35
N ASP A 11 17.20 -2.20 -15.84
CA ASP A 11 17.72 -3.56 -15.70
C ASP A 11 17.70 -4.14 -14.27
N PHE A 12 17.16 -3.41 -13.29
CA PHE A 12 16.86 -3.98 -11.98
C PHE A 12 15.71 -4.98 -12.09
N ASP A 13 15.86 -6.12 -11.42
CA ASP A 13 14.83 -7.15 -11.35
C ASP A 13 13.72 -6.76 -10.36
N PRO A 14 12.46 -6.54 -10.80
CA PRO A 14 11.34 -6.22 -9.91
C PRO A 14 10.98 -7.32 -8.91
N LEU A 15 11.51 -8.53 -9.06
CA LEU A 15 11.36 -9.60 -8.07
C LEU A 15 12.37 -9.50 -6.92
N ASN A 16 13.44 -8.71 -7.08
CA ASN A 16 14.51 -8.56 -6.11
C ASN A 16 14.74 -7.11 -5.67
N TYR A 17 14.32 -6.14 -6.47
CA TYR A 17 14.49 -4.71 -6.22
C TYR A 17 13.16 -4.05 -5.90
N SER A 18 13.09 -3.31 -4.79
CA SER A 18 11.83 -2.80 -4.26
C SER A 18 11.39 -1.45 -4.79
N PHE A 19 12.21 -0.74 -5.57
CA PHE A 19 11.87 0.58 -6.11
C PHE A 19 11.35 1.57 -5.04
N GLY A 20 11.93 1.52 -3.85
CA GLY A 20 11.56 2.37 -2.70
C GLY A 20 10.54 1.75 -1.74
N TRP A 21 9.85 0.68 -2.14
CA TRP A 21 8.92 -0.06 -1.30
C TRP A 21 9.61 -0.83 -0.18
N LEU A 22 8.83 -1.19 0.85
CA LEU A 22 9.30 -2.02 1.95
C LEU A 22 9.91 -3.34 1.46
N ARG A 23 9.31 -3.95 0.43
CA ARG A 23 9.73 -5.20 -0.21
C ARG A 23 9.34 -5.23 -1.70
N PRO A 24 9.99 -6.04 -2.55
CA PRO A 24 9.68 -6.10 -3.99
C PRO A 24 8.23 -6.48 -4.32
N GLU A 25 7.60 -7.36 -3.54
CA GLU A 25 6.20 -7.73 -3.73
C GLU A 25 5.25 -6.53 -3.60
N HIS A 26 5.51 -5.60 -2.67
CA HIS A 26 4.70 -4.40 -2.49
C HIS A 26 4.80 -3.44 -3.69
N ASN A 27 5.93 -3.42 -4.39
CA ASN A 27 6.05 -2.66 -5.64
C ASN A 27 5.11 -3.23 -6.71
N LEU A 28 5.06 -4.55 -6.88
CA LEU A 28 4.16 -5.19 -7.85
C LEU A 28 2.69 -5.06 -7.44
N MET A 29 2.40 -5.10 -6.14
CA MET A 29 1.07 -4.82 -5.60
C MET A 29 0.62 -3.38 -5.89
N SER A 30 1.51 -2.41 -5.72
CA SER A 30 1.23 -1.02 -6.07
C SER A 30 0.93 -0.86 -7.56
N TRP A 31 1.77 -1.43 -8.42
CA TRP A 31 1.54 -1.43 -9.87
C TRP A 31 0.19 -2.05 -10.24
N ALA A 32 -0.16 -3.18 -9.63
CA ALA A 32 -1.44 -3.83 -9.86
C ALA A 32 -2.61 -2.96 -9.41
N LEU A 33 -2.60 -2.45 -8.18
CA LEU A 33 -3.69 -1.62 -7.67
C LEU A 33 -3.85 -0.32 -8.47
N SER A 34 -2.75 0.31 -8.85
CA SER A 34 -2.76 1.51 -9.69
C SER A 34 -3.40 1.22 -11.05
N CYS A 35 -2.90 0.23 -11.79
CA CYS A 35 -3.44 -0.13 -13.09
C CYS A 35 -4.93 -0.52 -13.01
N LEU A 36 -5.29 -1.38 -12.05
CA LEU A 36 -6.64 -1.90 -11.91
C LEU A 36 -7.65 -0.81 -11.54
N SER A 37 -7.32 0.04 -10.56
CA SER A 37 -8.21 1.14 -10.17
C SER A 37 -8.42 2.17 -11.29
N ILE A 38 -7.37 2.46 -12.09
CA ILE A 38 -7.52 3.31 -13.27
C ILE A 38 -8.40 2.63 -14.34
N ARG A 39 -8.22 1.32 -14.55
CA ARG A 39 -8.97 0.53 -15.54
C ARG A 39 -10.45 0.34 -15.22
N GLU A 40 -10.88 0.60 -13.99
CA GLU A 40 -12.31 0.68 -13.64
C GLU A 40 -13.01 1.87 -14.32
N HIS A 41 -12.27 2.93 -14.63
CA HIS A 41 -12.83 4.22 -15.08
C HIS A 41 -12.39 4.66 -16.47
N TYR A 42 -11.28 4.12 -16.99
CA TYR A 42 -10.67 4.57 -18.24
C TYR A 42 -10.36 3.43 -19.20
N ASP A 43 -10.87 3.53 -20.43
CA ASP A 43 -10.67 2.55 -21.51
C ASP A 43 -9.29 2.63 -22.19
N GLU A 44 -8.65 3.79 -22.21
CA GLU A 44 -7.31 3.98 -22.77
C GLU A 44 -6.29 4.19 -21.64
N VAL A 45 -5.67 3.10 -21.19
CA VAL A 45 -4.56 3.11 -20.22
C VAL A 45 -3.33 2.47 -20.87
N ILE A 46 -2.28 3.24 -21.04
CA ILE A 46 -1.10 2.86 -21.84
C ILE A 46 0.13 2.79 -20.95
N LEU A 47 0.83 1.66 -20.99
CA LEU A 47 2.10 1.48 -20.30
C LEU A 47 3.26 1.81 -21.25
N TYR A 48 4.22 2.62 -20.79
CA TYR A 48 5.51 2.79 -21.42
C TYR A 48 6.58 2.17 -20.53
N THR A 49 7.34 1.21 -21.06
CA THR A 49 8.27 0.43 -20.26
C THR A 49 9.47 -0.10 -21.05
N ASP A 50 10.36 -0.84 -20.41
CA ASP A 50 11.39 -1.64 -21.07
C ASP A 50 10.96 -3.12 -21.13
N GLU A 51 11.76 -3.97 -21.78
CA GLU A 51 11.43 -5.39 -21.95
C GLU A 51 11.22 -6.12 -20.62
N ARG A 52 11.99 -5.76 -19.58
CA ARG A 52 11.88 -6.39 -18.26
C ARG A 52 10.60 -5.97 -17.56
N GLY A 53 10.23 -4.69 -17.63
CA GLY A 53 8.97 -4.20 -17.08
C GLY A 53 7.76 -4.78 -17.80
N LYS A 54 7.80 -4.91 -19.13
CA LYS A 54 6.77 -5.64 -19.89
C LYS A 54 6.67 -7.10 -19.45
N HIS A 55 7.81 -7.80 -19.34
CA HIS A 55 7.82 -9.20 -18.94
C HIS A 55 7.11 -9.42 -17.59
N ILE A 56 7.44 -8.62 -16.58
CA ILE A 56 6.82 -8.75 -15.25
C ILE A 56 5.36 -8.29 -15.28
N LEU A 57 5.08 -7.07 -15.73
CA LEU A 57 3.75 -6.47 -15.58
C LEU A 57 2.71 -7.07 -16.53
N ILE A 58 3.13 -7.55 -17.71
CA ILE A 58 2.22 -8.01 -18.76
C ILE A 58 2.30 -9.53 -18.90
N ASP A 59 3.48 -10.10 -19.13
CA ASP A 59 3.59 -11.53 -19.43
C ASP A 59 3.33 -12.41 -18.19
N LEU A 60 3.70 -11.95 -16.99
CA LEU A 60 3.49 -12.69 -15.75
C LEU A 60 2.22 -12.27 -15.01
N LEU A 61 2.03 -10.96 -14.78
CA LEU A 61 0.90 -10.45 -14.00
C LEU A 61 -0.38 -10.28 -14.84
N HIS A 62 -0.25 -10.19 -16.18
CA HIS A 62 -1.33 -9.88 -17.10
C HIS A 62 -2.11 -8.62 -16.70
N LEU A 63 -1.41 -7.55 -16.31
CA LEU A 63 -2.06 -6.28 -15.98
C LEU A 63 -2.82 -5.74 -17.21
N PRO A 64 -4.06 -5.23 -17.02
CA PRO A 64 -4.98 -4.98 -18.13
C PRO A 64 -4.76 -3.61 -18.81
N TYR A 65 -3.51 -3.30 -19.16
CA TYR A 65 -3.20 -2.14 -20.00
C TYR A 65 -3.79 -2.34 -21.40
N SER A 66 -4.41 -1.28 -21.92
CA SER A 66 -4.98 -1.27 -23.28
C SER A 66 -3.92 -1.29 -24.38
N GLU A 67 -2.72 -0.77 -24.08
CA GLU A 67 -1.57 -0.72 -24.98
C GLU A 67 -0.27 -0.74 -24.16
N VAL A 68 0.76 -1.39 -24.68
CA VAL A 68 2.09 -1.47 -24.04
C VAL A 68 3.17 -1.11 -25.04
N ASN A 69 3.91 -0.05 -24.73
CA ASN A 69 5.02 0.46 -25.52
C ASN A 69 6.34 0.11 -24.85
N VAL A 70 7.12 -0.79 -25.47
CA VAL A 70 8.51 -1.02 -25.08
C VAL A 70 9.36 0.11 -25.66
N ALA A 71 9.53 1.18 -24.87
CA ALA A 71 10.07 2.45 -25.31
C ALA A 71 11.48 2.75 -24.77
N TYR A 72 11.96 1.98 -23.79
CA TYR A 72 13.22 2.25 -23.10
C TYR A 72 14.21 1.10 -23.19
N ASP A 73 15.49 1.46 -23.18
CA ASP A 73 16.59 0.53 -22.96
C ASP A 73 17.24 0.78 -21.58
N LYS A 74 18.17 -0.10 -21.20
CA LYS A 74 18.86 -0.02 -19.90
C LYS A 74 19.77 1.21 -19.72
N ASN A 75 20.15 1.87 -20.81
CA ASN A 75 21.11 2.99 -20.83
C ASN A 75 20.41 4.35 -21.01
N LEU A 76 19.09 4.42 -20.86
CA LEU A 76 18.30 5.64 -21.06
C LEU A 76 18.87 6.84 -20.28
N CYS A 77 19.17 6.65 -19.00
CA CYS A 77 19.74 7.66 -18.12
C CYS A 77 20.45 7.01 -16.91
N LEU A 78 20.92 7.80 -15.94
CA LEU A 78 21.41 7.23 -14.68
C LEU A 78 20.22 6.67 -13.88
N PRO A 79 20.29 5.49 -13.26
CA PRO A 79 19.12 4.87 -12.63
C PRO A 79 18.47 5.67 -11.50
N GLN A 80 19.25 6.52 -10.82
CA GLN A 80 18.72 7.44 -9.81
C GLN A 80 17.91 8.61 -10.40
N HIS A 81 18.00 8.88 -11.71
CA HIS A 81 17.25 9.91 -12.43
C HIS A 81 15.93 9.37 -13.02
N TRP A 82 15.14 8.71 -12.18
CA TRP A 82 13.90 8.01 -12.52
C TRP A 82 12.87 8.87 -13.26
N ALA A 83 12.82 10.19 -13.04
CA ALA A 83 11.85 11.07 -13.70
C ALA A 83 12.13 11.26 -15.19
N TYR A 84 13.37 11.02 -15.65
CA TYR A 84 13.74 11.22 -17.05
C TYR A 84 12.95 10.32 -18.00
N ALA A 85 12.70 9.06 -17.60
CA ALA A 85 11.84 8.16 -18.36
C ALA A 85 10.42 8.73 -18.54
N LYS A 86 9.87 9.35 -17.49
CA LYS A 86 8.55 10.00 -17.52
C LYS A 86 8.52 11.19 -18.48
N ILE A 87 9.53 12.06 -18.44
CA ILE A 87 9.67 13.17 -19.39
C ILE A 87 9.72 12.65 -20.84
N LYS A 88 10.45 11.56 -21.09
CA LYS A 88 10.47 10.90 -22.41
C LYS A 88 9.09 10.40 -22.80
N THR A 89 8.33 9.80 -21.88
CA THR A 89 6.93 9.43 -22.10
C THR A 89 6.10 10.63 -22.54
N TYR A 90 6.14 11.72 -21.78
CA TYR A 90 5.36 12.92 -22.05
C TYR A 90 5.69 13.51 -23.43
N SER A 91 6.98 13.51 -23.79
CA SER A 91 7.48 14.10 -25.04
C SER A 91 6.95 13.42 -26.31
N VAL A 92 6.58 12.14 -26.24
CA VAL A 92 6.10 11.38 -27.40
C VAL A 92 4.58 11.35 -27.53
N GLN A 93 3.87 12.04 -26.63
CA GLN A 93 2.41 12.02 -26.65
C GLN A 93 1.86 12.86 -27.81
N THR A 94 0.90 12.30 -28.54
CA THR A 94 0.24 12.92 -29.71
C THR A 94 -1.25 13.21 -29.48
N LYS A 95 -1.78 12.82 -28.32
CA LYS A 95 -3.16 13.04 -27.88
C LYS A 95 -3.16 13.55 -26.43
N PRO A 96 -4.17 14.34 -26.00
CA PRO A 96 -4.32 14.73 -24.60
C PRO A 96 -4.25 13.54 -23.64
N PHE A 97 -3.47 13.71 -22.58
CA PHE A 97 -3.15 12.62 -21.66
C PHE A 97 -3.06 13.08 -20.21
N ILE A 98 -3.18 12.13 -19.28
CA ILE A 98 -2.73 12.27 -17.89
C ILE A 98 -1.81 11.10 -17.58
N HIS A 99 -0.60 11.40 -17.13
CA HIS A 99 0.31 10.44 -16.52
C HIS A 99 -0.05 10.22 -15.07
N ILE A 100 0.01 8.96 -14.62
CA ILE A 100 -0.25 8.57 -13.23
C ILE A 100 0.90 7.67 -12.73
N ASP A 101 1.59 8.11 -11.68
CA ASP A 101 2.62 7.30 -11.01
C ASP A 101 1.99 6.00 -10.42
N ALA A 102 2.78 4.93 -10.36
CA ALA A 102 2.28 3.60 -9.99
C ALA A 102 1.94 3.42 -8.51
N ASP A 103 2.24 4.41 -7.68
CA ASP A 103 1.91 4.53 -6.26
C ASP A 103 0.68 5.42 -6.02
N ILE A 104 -0.04 5.76 -7.09
CA ILE A 104 -1.33 6.44 -7.07
C ILE A 104 -2.45 5.48 -7.41
N TYR A 105 -3.54 5.56 -6.64
CA TYR A 105 -4.74 4.73 -6.80
C TYR A 105 -5.97 5.63 -6.94
N LEU A 106 -6.86 5.29 -7.88
CA LEU A 106 -8.04 6.07 -8.22
C LEU A 106 -9.33 5.25 -8.01
N PRO A 107 -9.89 5.22 -6.80
CA PRO A 107 -11.19 4.60 -6.55
C PRO A 107 -12.35 5.27 -7.31
N CYS A 108 -12.18 6.55 -7.68
CA CYS A 108 -13.15 7.34 -8.43
C CYS A 108 -12.48 7.95 -9.68
N PRO A 109 -13.26 8.23 -10.74
CA PRO A 109 -12.74 8.96 -11.89
C PRO A 109 -12.32 10.38 -11.51
N ILE A 110 -11.32 10.91 -12.21
CA ILE A 110 -10.95 12.32 -12.15
C ILE A 110 -12.13 13.15 -12.69
N SER A 111 -12.46 14.26 -12.03
CA SER A 111 -13.58 15.12 -12.43
C SER A 111 -13.38 15.74 -13.81
N GLU A 112 -14.48 15.90 -14.57
CA GLU A 112 -14.48 16.50 -15.91
C GLU A 112 -13.79 17.86 -15.96
N GLU A 113 -14.01 18.73 -14.97
CA GLU A 113 -13.35 20.05 -14.88
C GLU A 113 -11.81 19.96 -14.90
N ILE A 114 -11.24 18.89 -14.34
CA ILE A 114 -9.79 18.67 -14.35
C ILE A 114 -9.38 18.05 -15.67
N ILE A 115 -10.13 17.06 -16.17
CA ILE A 115 -9.88 16.42 -17.47
C ILE A 115 -9.88 17.45 -18.60
N ASP A 116 -10.71 18.49 -18.54
CA ASP A 116 -10.80 19.51 -19.60
C ASP A 116 -9.71 20.58 -19.50
N ALA A 117 -8.84 20.56 -18.48
CA ALA A 117 -7.82 21.57 -18.28
C ALA A 117 -6.64 21.45 -19.26
N ASP A 118 -6.04 22.59 -19.61
CA ASP A 118 -4.88 22.65 -20.49
C ASP A 118 -3.64 22.00 -19.86
N LEU A 119 -3.41 22.26 -18.57
CA LEU A 119 -2.30 21.73 -17.78
C LEU A 119 -2.84 21.21 -16.45
N ILE A 120 -2.43 20.00 -16.09
CA ILE A 120 -2.89 19.27 -14.91
C ILE A 120 -1.66 18.81 -14.13
N THR A 121 -1.70 19.00 -12.81
CA THR A 121 -0.73 18.42 -11.87
C THR A 121 -1.46 17.81 -10.69
N GLN A 122 -0.77 17.07 -9.82
CA GLN A 122 -1.40 16.54 -8.61
C GLN A 122 -1.79 17.67 -7.66
N ASN A 123 -0.83 18.52 -7.30
CA ASN A 123 -1.02 19.67 -6.42
C ASN A 123 0.12 20.66 -6.58
N GLU A 124 -0.15 21.91 -6.19
CA GLU A 124 0.90 22.90 -5.98
C GLU A 124 1.69 22.60 -4.71
N GLU A 125 3.00 22.86 -4.77
CA GLU A 125 3.90 22.75 -3.65
C GLU A 125 4.57 24.09 -3.36
N LYS A 126 4.60 24.43 -2.08
CA LYS A 126 5.49 25.45 -1.54
C LYS A 126 6.78 24.78 -1.07
N GLY A 127 7.84 24.89 -1.86
CA GLY A 127 9.19 24.45 -1.49
C GLY A 127 9.67 25.24 -0.28
N THR A 128 9.90 24.53 0.83
CA THR A 128 10.36 25.11 2.09
C THR A 128 11.88 25.14 2.13
N GLU A 129 12.45 25.36 3.32
CA GLU A 129 13.89 25.21 3.54
C GLU A 129 14.40 23.82 3.13
N TYR A 130 13.54 22.80 3.17
CA TYR A 130 13.89 21.44 2.75
C TYR A 130 14.29 21.38 1.27
N TYR A 131 13.41 21.79 0.34
CA TYR A 131 13.78 21.88 -1.08
C TYR A 131 14.93 22.87 -1.31
N ARG A 132 15.00 23.97 -0.56
CA ARG A 132 16.11 24.93 -0.69
C ARG A 132 17.46 24.27 -0.38
N GLN A 133 17.58 23.55 0.73
CA GLN A 133 18.81 22.84 1.10
C GLN A 133 19.17 21.79 0.06
N MET A 134 18.18 21.07 -0.44
CA MET A 134 18.36 20.09 -1.50
C MET A 134 18.90 20.71 -2.79
N MET A 135 18.33 21.84 -3.23
CA MET A 135 18.80 22.57 -4.41
C MET A 135 20.15 23.24 -4.18
N ASN A 136 20.41 23.78 -2.99
CA ASN A 136 21.72 24.31 -2.62
C ASN A 136 22.79 23.22 -2.67
N SER A 137 22.47 22.01 -2.21
CA SER A 137 23.37 20.86 -2.29
C SER A 137 23.66 20.50 -3.75
N LEU A 138 22.64 20.46 -4.62
CA LEU A 138 22.85 20.26 -6.06
C LEU A 138 23.79 21.32 -6.66
N ILE A 139 23.56 22.59 -6.34
CA ILE A 139 24.34 23.71 -6.88
C ILE A 139 25.78 23.70 -6.34
N GLN A 140 25.98 23.42 -5.05
CA GLN A 140 27.30 23.39 -4.40
C GLN A 140 28.12 22.15 -4.77
N GLU A 141 27.50 20.96 -4.82
CA GLU A 141 28.16 19.71 -5.20
C GLU A 141 28.62 19.72 -6.65
N SER A 142 27.83 20.34 -7.54
CA SER A 142 28.13 20.34 -8.97
C SER A 142 28.96 21.55 -9.41
N ASN A 143 28.89 22.70 -8.73
CA ASN A 143 29.45 24.02 -9.12
C ASN A 143 29.24 24.42 -10.61
N LEU A 144 28.44 23.65 -11.36
CA LEU A 144 28.40 23.59 -12.82
C LEU A 144 27.00 23.26 -13.34
N ILE A 145 25.96 23.22 -12.48
CA ILE A 145 24.59 23.08 -12.99
C ILE A 145 24.21 24.33 -13.79
N GLU A 146 24.01 24.14 -15.08
CA GLU A 146 23.52 25.15 -15.99
C GLU A 146 21.99 25.21 -15.93
N LEU A 147 21.46 26.15 -15.15
CA LEU A 147 20.04 26.48 -15.09
C LEU A 147 19.64 27.47 -16.19
N PRO A 148 18.40 27.39 -16.72
CA PRO A 148 17.83 28.46 -17.53
C PRO A 148 17.90 29.81 -16.82
N LEU A 149 18.21 30.88 -17.56
CA LEU A 149 18.44 32.22 -17.00
C LEU A 149 17.28 32.72 -16.14
N TYR A 150 16.03 32.44 -16.55
CA TYR A 150 14.85 32.86 -15.82
C TYR A 150 14.66 32.10 -14.49
N MET A 151 15.19 30.86 -14.39
CA MET A 151 15.21 30.14 -13.12
C MET A 151 16.29 30.71 -12.21
N ARG A 152 17.51 30.89 -12.72
CA ARG A 152 18.66 31.36 -11.91
C ARG A 152 18.34 32.65 -11.14
N ASN A 153 17.70 33.62 -11.78
CA ASN A 153 17.33 34.89 -11.14
C ASN A 153 16.29 34.70 -10.02
N ASN A 154 15.28 33.88 -10.28
CA ASN A 154 14.19 33.62 -9.34
C ASN A 154 14.62 32.70 -8.17
N PHE A 155 15.54 31.75 -8.38
CA PHE A 155 16.10 30.89 -7.34
C PHE A 155 16.81 31.68 -6.23
N ILE A 156 17.44 32.80 -6.60
CA ILE A 156 18.15 33.68 -5.66
C ILE A 156 17.19 34.61 -4.92
N GLN A 157 16.09 35.01 -5.57
CA GLN A 157 15.19 36.06 -5.07
C GLN A 157 13.95 35.52 -4.35
N ASP A 158 13.46 34.34 -4.68
CA ASP A 158 12.22 33.81 -4.12
C ASP A 158 12.47 33.22 -2.71
N ASP A 159 11.65 33.60 -1.73
CA ASP A 159 11.67 33.06 -0.36
C ASP A 159 11.24 31.58 -0.29
N SER A 160 10.51 31.09 -1.30
CA SER A 160 10.11 29.68 -1.44
C SER A 160 10.21 29.23 -2.89
N LEU A 161 10.67 27.99 -3.10
CA LEU A 161 10.75 27.42 -4.45
C LEU A 161 9.38 26.91 -4.89
N ALA A 162 8.84 27.46 -5.97
CA ALA A 162 7.62 26.95 -6.56
C ALA A 162 7.86 25.56 -7.17
N SER A 163 6.97 24.61 -6.88
CA SER A 163 7.00 23.24 -7.41
C SER A 163 5.57 22.75 -7.63
N HIS A 164 5.42 21.74 -8.47
CA HIS A 164 4.17 20.98 -8.58
C HIS A 164 4.49 19.52 -8.40
N ASN A 165 3.76 18.83 -7.52
CA ASN A 165 3.87 17.40 -7.46
C ASN A 165 3.31 16.80 -8.76
N MET A 166 4.14 16.00 -9.43
CA MET A 166 3.84 15.42 -10.76
C MET A 166 3.58 13.92 -10.71
N GLY A 167 3.15 13.40 -9.56
CA GLY A 167 2.57 12.05 -9.49
C GLY A 167 1.38 11.89 -10.45
N LEU A 168 0.62 12.97 -10.63
CA LEU A 168 -0.36 13.17 -11.70
C LEU A 168 0.11 14.34 -12.58
N PHE A 169 0.23 14.15 -13.89
CA PHE A 169 0.67 15.21 -14.80
C PHE A 169 0.12 15.06 -16.22
N GLY A 170 -0.31 16.15 -16.85
CA GLY A 170 -0.66 16.15 -18.27
C GLY A 170 -1.57 17.30 -18.65
N GLY A 171 -2.52 17.05 -19.53
CA GLY A 171 -3.54 18.01 -19.96
C GLY A 171 -3.78 18.02 -21.47
N ASN A 172 -4.52 19.02 -21.91
CA ASN A 172 -4.94 19.18 -23.30
C ASN A 172 -3.93 20.00 -24.15
N ASN A 173 -3.06 20.80 -23.53
CA ASN A 173 -2.10 21.63 -24.25
C ASN A 173 -0.80 20.88 -24.55
N LEU A 174 -0.85 20.00 -25.55
CA LEU A 174 0.31 19.19 -25.96
C LEU A 174 1.50 20.02 -26.43
N THR A 175 1.25 21.13 -27.13
CA THR A 175 2.32 22.03 -27.60
C THR A 175 3.14 22.56 -26.43
N TYR A 176 2.48 23.01 -25.37
CA TYR A 176 3.16 23.49 -24.16
C TYR A 176 3.91 22.35 -23.47
N ILE A 177 3.25 21.21 -23.27
CA ILE A 177 3.84 20.05 -22.58
C ILE A 177 5.08 19.56 -23.33
N GLN A 178 5.05 19.50 -24.66
CA GLN A 178 6.20 19.12 -25.49
C GLN A 178 7.34 20.14 -25.37
N ALA A 179 7.04 21.44 -25.39
CA ALA A 179 8.05 22.49 -25.19
C ALA A 179 8.69 22.41 -23.79
N TYR A 180 7.91 22.12 -22.76
CA TYR A 180 8.42 21.83 -21.42
C TYR A 180 9.34 20.61 -21.41
N CYS A 181 8.93 19.50 -22.05
CA CYS A 181 9.73 18.28 -22.10
C CYS A 181 11.06 18.50 -22.82
N GLU A 182 11.07 19.27 -23.92
CA GLU A 182 12.30 19.65 -24.62
C GLU A 182 13.24 20.43 -23.70
N GLU A 183 12.72 21.39 -22.95
CA GLU A 183 13.50 22.18 -21.99
C GLU A 183 14.04 21.31 -20.84
N ALA A 184 13.24 20.39 -20.31
CA ALA A 184 13.65 19.43 -19.28
C ALA A 184 14.73 18.46 -19.78
N ILE A 185 14.59 17.95 -21.00
CA ILE A 185 15.58 17.07 -21.64
C ILE A 185 16.88 17.83 -21.89
N ASN A 186 16.83 19.08 -22.33
CA ASN A 186 18.01 19.91 -22.52
C ASN A 186 18.71 20.18 -21.18
N LEU A 187 17.96 20.57 -20.16
CA LEU A 187 18.49 20.76 -18.80
C LEU A 187 19.16 19.49 -18.28
N TYR A 188 18.53 18.32 -18.46
CA TYR A 188 19.11 17.04 -18.09
C TYR A 188 20.42 16.77 -18.86
N ASN A 189 20.40 16.86 -20.19
CA ASN A 189 21.52 16.49 -21.03
C ASN A 189 22.75 17.37 -20.82
N THR A 190 22.56 18.67 -20.58
CA THR A 190 23.66 19.59 -20.25
C THR A 190 24.33 19.23 -18.94
N ASN A 191 23.59 18.67 -17.97
CA ASN A 191 24.06 18.49 -16.60
C ASN A 191 24.26 17.03 -16.17
N ARG A 192 23.85 16.04 -16.97
CA ARG A 192 23.85 14.62 -16.58
C ARG A 192 25.23 14.04 -16.26
N THR A 193 26.31 14.65 -16.77
CA THR A 193 27.68 14.23 -16.50
C THR A 193 28.27 14.87 -15.24
N THR A 194 27.72 16.01 -14.80
CA THR A 194 28.19 16.78 -13.65
C THR A 194 27.28 16.62 -12.43
N CYS A 195 26.04 16.20 -12.62
CA CYS A 195 25.07 15.97 -11.57
C CYS A 195 24.58 14.52 -11.63
N SER A 196 25.01 13.71 -10.65
CA SER A 196 24.53 12.35 -10.43
C SER A 196 23.55 12.25 -9.24
N ASN A 197 23.22 13.38 -8.61
CA ASN A 197 22.40 13.42 -7.42
C ASN A 197 20.92 13.20 -7.78
N GLY A 198 20.28 12.21 -7.14
CA GLY A 198 18.89 11.83 -7.42
C GLY A 198 17.88 12.95 -7.19
N ASN A 199 18.21 13.99 -6.43
CA ASN A 199 17.34 15.15 -6.26
C ASN A 199 17.22 16.01 -7.53
N PHE A 200 18.07 15.75 -8.53
CA PHE A 200 17.99 16.39 -9.84
C PHE A 200 16.65 16.09 -10.54
N ASN A 201 16.01 14.95 -10.25
CA ASN A 201 14.65 14.65 -10.72
C ASN A 201 13.66 15.77 -10.42
N LEU A 202 13.65 16.25 -9.17
CA LEU A 202 12.71 17.30 -8.76
C LEU A 202 12.95 18.59 -9.55
N LEU A 203 14.22 18.92 -9.82
CA LEU A 203 14.59 20.13 -10.52
C LEU A 203 14.05 20.16 -11.96
N PHE A 204 14.33 19.12 -12.75
CA PHE A 204 13.92 19.11 -14.17
C PHE A 204 12.46 18.70 -14.36
N GLU A 205 11.89 17.91 -13.44
CA GLU A 205 10.49 17.49 -13.53
C GLU A 205 9.59 18.61 -12.98
N GLN A 206 9.66 18.89 -11.68
CA GLN A 206 8.64 19.65 -10.96
C GLN A 206 8.92 21.15 -10.90
N ILE A 207 10.14 21.54 -10.51
CA ILE A 207 10.49 22.96 -10.32
C ILE A 207 10.58 23.68 -11.67
N LEU A 208 11.21 23.06 -12.67
CA LEU A 208 11.27 23.62 -14.03
C LEU A 208 9.86 23.87 -14.59
N PHE A 209 8.96 22.89 -14.46
CA PHE A 209 7.57 23.04 -14.90
C PHE A 209 6.88 24.23 -14.22
N ALA A 210 6.97 24.30 -12.88
CA ALA A 210 6.36 25.38 -12.10
C ALA A 210 6.85 26.77 -12.52
N TYR A 211 8.17 26.92 -12.71
CA TYR A 211 8.77 28.19 -13.10
C TYR A 211 8.39 28.59 -14.53
N LYS A 212 8.36 27.61 -15.44
CA LYS A 212 7.94 27.84 -16.82
C LYS A 212 6.47 28.25 -16.89
N ALA A 213 5.58 27.56 -16.18
CA ALA A 213 4.15 27.86 -16.14
C ALA A 213 3.88 29.26 -15.57
N LYS A 214 4.55 29.60 -14.45
CA LYS A 214 4.47 30.93 -13.83
C LYS A 214 4.97 32.04 -14.76
N LYS A 215 6.12 31.83 -15.43
CA LYS A 215 6.71 32.80 -16.36
C LYS A 215 5.79 33.09 -17.55
N GLU A 216 5.18 32.05 -18.10
CA GLU A 216 4.33 32.12 -19.29
C GLU A 216 2.85 32.38 -18.94
N LYS A 217 2.54 32.51 -17.64
CA LYS A 217 1.20 32.81 -17.10
C LYS A 217 0.13 31.78 -17.46
N TRP A 218 0.52 30.51 -17.52
CA TRP A 218 -0.43 29.41 -17.68
C TRP A 218 -1.12 29.07 -16.37
N SER A 219 -2.42 28.79 -16.43
CA SER A 219 -3.17 28.21 -15.31
C SER A 219 -2.95 26.70 -15.28
N VAL A 220 -2.66 26.17 -14.10
CA VAL A 220 -2.49 24.73 -13.85
C VAL A 220 -3.61 24.27 -12.94
N LYS A 221 -4.37 23.26 -13.38
CA LYS A 221 -5.41 22.63 -12.56
C LYS A 221 -4.80 21.53 -11.69
N THR A 222 -5.31 21.38 -10.48
CA THR A 222 -4.80 20.39 -9.52
C THR A 222 -5.87 19.39 -9.10
N ILE A 223 -5.44 18.17 -8.78
CA ILE A 223 -6.27 17.08 -8.24
C ILE A 223 -6.60 17.36 -6.78
N PHE A 224 -5.59 17.73 -6.00
CA PHE A 224 -5.79 18.24 -4.65
C PHE A 224 -5.79 19.78 -4.69
N PRO A 225 -6.84 20.44 -4.17
CA PRO A 225 -7.05 21.87 -4.36
C PRO A 225 -6.15 22.76 -3.49
N HIS A 226 -5.44 22.18 -2.52
CA HIS A 226 -4.61 22.92 -1.58
C HIS A 226 -3.15 22.99 -2.05
N VAL A 227 -2.47 24.07 -1.64
CA VAL A 227 -1.02 24.18 -1.74
C VAL A 227 -0.42 23.47 -0.55
N TYR A 228 0.42 22.47 -0.81
CA TYR A 228 1.08 21.68 0.23
C TYR A 228 2.52 22.16 0.44
N LYS A 229 3.05 21.97 1.65
CA LYS A 229 4.50 22.06 1.84
C LYS A 229 5.15 20.82 1.23
N ASP A 230 6.35 20.98 0.70
CA ASP A 230 7.18 19.89 0.15
C ASP A 230 7.33 18.66 1.09
N ASN A 231 7.29 18.88 2.41
CA ASN A 231 7.34 17.85 3.44
C ASN A 231 6.00 17.65 4.19
N GLY A 232 4.90 18.15 3.64
CA GLY A 232 3.59 18.21 4.28
C GLY A 232 2.65 17.03 4.01
N TYR A 233 3.11 16.00 3.30
CA TYR A 233 2.28 14.87 2.88
C TYR A 233 1.99 13.89 4.04
N THR A 234 0.86 14.07 4.71
CA THR A 234 0.46 13.21 5.83
C THR A 234 -0.17 11.90 5.37
N ALA A 235 -0.01 10.83 6.15
CA ALA A 235 -0.63 9.54 5.83
C ALA A 235 -2.17 9.63 5.82
N ASN A 236 -2.76 10.40 6.74
CA ASN A 236 -4.21 10.56 6.84
C ASN A 236 -4.81 11.21 5.61
N GLU A 237 -4.12 12.16 4.96
CA GLU A 237 -4.64 12.82 3.77
C GLU A 237 -4.43 11.97 2.51
N PHE A 238 -3.23 11.40 2.33
CA PHE A 238 -2.82 10.82 1.04
C PHE A 238 -2.78 9.29 1.01
N CYS A 239 -2.59 8.63 2.15
CA CYS A 239 -2.20 7.21 2.18
C CYS A 239 -3.18 6.29 2.93
N GLN A 240 -4.18 6.81 3.64
CA GLN A 240 -5.06 6.01 4.51
C GLN A 240 -6.03 5.14 3.70
N LEU A 241 -5.49 4.02 3.21
CA LEU A 241 -6.15 3.06 2.34
C LEU A 241 -7.38 2.38 2.95
N ASP A 242 -7.52 2.35 4.27
CA ASP A 242 -8.72 1.83 4.93
C ASP A 242 -9.99 2.62 4.58
N ASP A 243 -9.84 3.84 4.03
CA ASP A 243 -10.93 4.70 3.55
C ASP A 243 -11.08 4.66 2.01
N TYR A 244 -10.72 3.53 1.40
CA TYR A 244 -10.57 3.39 -0.06
C TYR A 244 -11.80 3.88 -0.85
N GLU A 245 -13.00 3.58 -0.37
CA GLU A 245 -14.26 3.91 -1.07
C GLU A 245 -14.66 5.39 -0.98
N HIS A 246 -14.15 6.14 -0.01
CA HIS A 246 -14.63 7.51 0.25
C HIS A 246 -13.66 8.59 -0.24
N LYS A 247 -12.43 8.23 -0.62
CA LYS A 247 -11.46 9.18 -1.19
C LYS A 247 -11.32 9.00 -2.68
N ARG A 248 -11.07 10.12 -3.36
CA ARG A 248 -10.96 10.17 -4.82
C ARG A 248 -9.61 9.70 -5.35
N CYS A 249 -8.55 9.91 -4.57
CA CYS A 249 -7.18 9.67 -4.99
C CYS A 249 -6.32 9.37 -3.76
N PHE A 250 -5.46 8.37 -3.90
CA PHE A 250 -4.41 8.04 -2.93
C PHE A 250 -3.05 8.22 -3.57
N HIS A 251 -2.03 8.55 -2.78
CA HIS A 251 -0.64 8.59 -3.23
C HIS A 251 0.29 8.15 -2.10
N LEU A 252 0.87 6.95 -2.21
CA LEU A 252 1.82 6.40 -1.24
C LEU A 252 3.24 6.87 -1.59
N LEU A 253 3.52 8.14 -1.34
CA LEU A 253 4.79 8.77 -1.72
C LEU A 253 5.90 8.61 -0.66
N GLY A 254 7.15 8.58 -1.13
CA GLY A 254 8.35 8.67 -0.30
C GLY A 254 8.41 7.61 0.82
N GLY A 255 8.59 8.08 2.06
CA GLY A 255 8.74 7.21 3.24
C GLY A 255 7.51 6.35 3.55
N HIS A 256 6.32 6.74 3.07
CA HIS A 256 5.08 6.00 3.29
C HIS A 256 5.11 4.60 2.66
N LYS A 257 5.85 4.41 1.56
CA LYS A 257 6.06 3.10 0.91
C LYS A 257 6.75 2.06 1.80
N ARG A 258 7.38 2.51 2.90
CA ARG A 258 8.10 1.67 3.86
C ARG A 258 7.33 1.48 5.17
N ASN A 259 6.15 2.08 5.30
CA ASN A 259 5.30 1.92 6.47
C ASN A 259 4.57 0.57 6.39
N ARG A 260 4.83 -0.31 7.36
CA ARG A 260 4.25 -1.67 7.41
C ARG A 260 2.72 -1.68 7.41
N ASN A 261 2.09 -0.73 8.09
CA ASN A 261 0.64 -0.67 8.16
C ASN A 261 0.05 -0.26 6.80
N LEU A 262 0.67 0.70 6.12
CA LEU A 262 0.21 1.14 4.79
C LEU A 262 0.43 0.06 3.72
N THR A 263 1.55 -0.68 3.78
CA THR A 263 1.78 -1.80 2.87
C THR A 263 0.84 -2.98 3.17
N ALA A 264 0.50 -3.21 4.45
CA ALA A 264 -0.52 -4.19 4.81
C ALA A 264 -1.90 -3.79 4.26
N SER A 265 -2.34 -2.54 4.41
CA SER A 265 -3.60 -2.07 3.81
C SER A 265 -3.62 -2.21 2.27
N LEU A 266 -2.47 -2.03 1.59
CA LEU A 266 -2.34 -2.29 0.15
C LEU A 266 -2.59 -3.78 -0.19
N GLU A 267 -2.03 -4.70 0.58
CA GLU A 267 -2.31 -6.14 0.45
C GLU A 267 -3.80 -6.43 0.68
N GLU A 268 -4.38 -5.88 1.74
CA GLU A 268 -5.78 -6.10 2.11
C GLU A 268 -6.73 -5.66 0.99
N ILE A 269 -6.49 -4.51 0.33
CA ILE A 269 -7.28 -4.04 -0.81
C ILE A 269 -7.17 -4.99 -2.00
N LEU A 270 -5.96 -5.47 -2.32
CA LEU A 270 -5.80 -6.41 -3.44
C LEU A 270 -6.50 -7.73 -3.17
N ILE A 271 -6.45 -8.26 -1.95
CA ILE A 271 -7.13 -9.51 -1.60
C ILE A 271 -8.66 -9.34 -1.71
N THR A 272 -9.21 -8.19 -1.30
CA THR A 272 -10.66 -7.96 -1.32
C THR A 272 -11.18 -7.64 -2.72
N ARG A 273 -10.56 -6.70 -3.43
CA ARG A 273 -11.04 -6.19 -4.72
C ARG A 273 -10.49 -6.97 -5.93
N TYR A 274 -9.24 -7.42 -5.87
CA TYR A 274 -8.56 -8.05 -7.02
C TYR A 274 -7.82 -9.35 -6.64
N PRO A 275 -8.51 -10.34 -6.02
CA PRO A 275 -7.88 -11.51 -5.42
C PRO A 275 -7.02 -12.32 -6.41
N ASP A 276 -7.42 -12.38 -7.68
CA ASP A 276 -6.68 -13.11 -8.71
C ASP A 276 -5.33 -12.44 -9.04
N TYR A 277 -5.25 -11.11 -8.97
CA TYR A 277 -3.99 -10.38 -9.15
C TYR A 277 -3.08 -10.54 -7.93
N TYR A 278 -3.64 -10.51 -6.72
CA TYR A 278 -2.86 -10.81 -5.52
C TYR A 278 -2.20 -12.20 -5.62
N LYS A 279 -2.98 -13.23 -6.02
CA LYS A 279 -2.49 -14.60 -6.25
C LYS A 279 -1.30 -14.63 -7.22
N ARG A 280 -1.47 -14.07 -8.43
CA ARG A 280 -0.40 -14.01 -9.44
C ARG A 280 0.86 -13.34 -8.91
N ILE A 281 0.71 -12.27 -8.12
CA ILE A 281 1.87 -11.58 -7.54
C ILE A 281 2.60 -12.48 -6.56
N VAL A 282 1.90 -13.06 -5.57
CA VAL A 282 2.57 -13.88 -4.55
C VAL A 282 3.16 -15.18 -5.10
N GLU A 283 2.62 -15.69 -6.21
CA GLU A 283 3.21 -16.82 -6.98
C GLU A 283 4.62 -16.53 -7.48
N LEU A 284 4.96 -15.26 -7.70
CA LEU A 284 6.32 -14.83 -8.05
C LEU A 284 7.27 -14.78 -6.84
N PHE A 285 6.75 -14.95 -5.61
CA PHE A 285 7.50 -14.86 -4.36
C PHE A 285 7.33 -16.14 -3.52
N PRO A 286 8.11 -17.21 -3.79
CA PRO A 286 7.95 -18.50 -3.12
C PRO A 286 8.01 -18.45 -1.59
N HIS A 287 8.73 -17.49 -1.01
CA HIS A 287 8.83 -17.32 0.43
C HIS A 287 7.51 -16.88 1.11
N ILE A 288 6.55 -16.36 0.34
CA ILE A 288 5.19 -16.02 0.81
C ILE A 288 4.31 -17.28 0.81
N ILE A 289 4.39 -18.09 -0.25
CA ILE A 289 3.54 -19.27 -0.43
C ILE A 289 4.02 -20.46 0.40
N GLN A 290 5.33 -20.63 0.55
CA GLN A 290 5.89 -21.80 1.22
C GLN A 290 5.71 -21.71 2.74
N ARG A 291 4.61 -22.29 3.22
CA ARG A 291 4.54 -22.82 4.57
C ARG A 291 5.37 -24.10 4.67
N GLY A 292 6.66 -23.95 4.92
CA GLY A 292 7.50 -25.06 5.41
C GLY A 292 7.51 -26.31 4.53
N VAL A 293 7.70 -26.18 3.20
CA VAL A 293 8.11 -27.32 2.37
C VAL A 293 9.62 -27.52 2.53
N GLY A 294 10.00 -28.51 3.34
CA GLY A 294 11.40 -28.95 3.56
C GLY A 294 12.05 -28.37 4.82
N ASN A 295 12.51 -29.24 5.73
CA ASN A 295 13.37 -29.06 6.93
C ASN A 295 13.23 -27.82 7.84
N ASN A 296 12.33 -26.89 7.57
CA ASN A 296 12.13 -25.62 8.26
C ASN A 296 10.77 -25.60 8.98
N ILE A 297 10.38 -26.74 9.58
CA ILE A 297 9.61 -26.65 10.81
C ILE A 297 10.57 -25.95 11.78
N ILE A 298 10.40 -24.63 11.95
CA ILE A 298 11.01 -23.95 13.08
C ILE A 298 10.20 -24.47 14.27
N CYS A 299 10.57 -25.65 14.76
CA CYS A 299 10.27 -25.99 16.14
C CYS A 299 10.82 -24.81 16.92
N ILE A 300 9.98 -24.15 17.71
CA ILE A 300 10.52 -23.23 18.71
C ILE A 300 11.49 -24.11 19.49
N PRO A 301 12.80 -23.80 19.50
CA PRO A 301 13.79 -24.71 20.07
C PRO A 301 13.31 -25.10 21.47
N THR A 302 13.07 -26.40 21.69
CA THR A 302 12.89 -26.96 23.02
C THR A 302 14.26 -26.89 23.69
N MET A 303 14.67 -25.67 24.06
CA MET A 303 15.94 -25.38 24.71
C MET A 303 15.72 -25.52 26.21
N ASN A 304 16.12 -26.67 26.75
CA ASN A 304 16.10 -27.07 28.15
C ASN A 304 14.71 -27.06 28.82
N ASP A 305 14.45 -28.07 29.66
CA ASP A 305 13.19 -28.30 30.38
C ASP A 305 12.83 -27.21 31.43
N ASP A 306 13.44 -26.02 31.35
CA ASP A 306 13.38 -24.93 32.35
C ASP A 306 12.73 -23.63 31.81
N LEU A 307 12.02 -23.66 30.67
CA LEU A 307 11.26 -22.49 30.23
C LEU A 307 9.96 -22.34 31.05
N PRO A 308 9.65 -21.15 31.62
CA PRO A 308 8.45 -20.90 32.41
C PRO A 308 7.11 -21.21 31.68
N ILE A 309 7.12 -21.40 30.37
CA ILE A 309 5.89 -21.54 29.57
C ILE A 309 5.93 -22.78 28.65
N GLN A 310 6.65 -23.83 29.03
CA GLN A 310 6.88 -25.01 28.19
C GLN A 310 5.58 -25.64 27.65
N SER A 311 4.53 -25.75 28.48
CA SER A 311 3.23 -26.30 28.04
C SER A 311 2.58 -25.49 26.91
N TYR A 312 2.80 -24.17 26.88
CA TYR A 312 2.35 -23.32 25.78
C TYR A 312 3.22 -23.49 24.53
N ILE A 313 4.54 -23.64 24.69
CA ILE A 313 5.44 -23.94 23.57
C ILE A 313 5.09 -25.28 22.92
N ASP A 314 4.78 -26.30 23.72
CA ASP A 314 4.33 -27.61 23.23
C ASP A 314 3.01 -27.51 22.47
N PHE A 315 2.06 -26.72 22.98
CA PHE A 315 0.81 -26.41 22.30
C PHE A 315 1.03 -25.72 20.94
N LEU A 316 1.94 -24.74 20.88
CA LEU A 316 2.31 -24.07 19.63
C LEU A 316 2.94 -25.05 18.63
N ASN A 317 3.92 -25.84 19.06
CA ASN A 317 4.62 -26.80 18.20
C ASN A 317 3.65 -27.86 17.65
N LYS A 318 2.75 -28.38 18.49
CA LYS A 318 1.71 -29.33 18.05
C LYS A 318 0.77 -28.68 17.03
N THR A 319 0.34 -27.45 17.27
CA THR A 319 -0.58 -26.74 16.37
C THR A 319 0.07 -26.41 15.03
N GLU A 320 1.32 -25.97 15.02
CA GLU A 320 2.08 -25.73 13.79
C GLU A 320 2.29 -27.01 12.98
N LEU A 321 2.50 -28.16 13.65
CA LEU A 321 2.54 -29.45 12.97
C LEU A 321 1.20 -29.81 12.33
N GLU A 322 0.06 -29.51 12.96
CA GLU A 322 -1.26 -29.66 12.34
C GLU A 322 -1.40 -28.72 11.12
N TRP A 323 -0.99 -27.46 11.25
CA TRP A 323 -1.10 -26.45 10.20
C TRP A 323 -0.09 -26.61 9.06
N SER A 324 0.95 -27.43 9.22
CA SER A 324 1.91 -27.78 8.16
C SER A 324 1.26 -28.45 6.95
N LYS A 325 0.03 -28.96 7.11
CA LYS A 325 -0.77 -29.59 6.06
C LYS A 325 -1.70 -28.64 5.32
N LEU A 326 -1.83 -27.38 5.80
CA LEU A 326 -2.71 -26.39 5.17
C LEU A 326 -2.07 -25.90 3.88
N SER A 327 -2.86 -25.88 2.81
CA SER A 327 -2.45 -25.24 1.56
C SER A 327 -2.45 -23.71 1.73
N TRP A 328 -1.73 -23.03 0.85
CA TRP A 328 -1.79 -21.57 0.80
C TRP A 328 -3.20 -21.11 0.40
N GLU A 329 -3.87 -21.84 -0.48
CA GLU A 329 -5.25 -21.60 -0.92
C GLU A 329 -6.24 -21.64 0.25
N ASP A 330 -6.11 -22.61 1.15
CA ASP A 330 -6.95 -22.72 2.34
C ASP A 330 -6.86 -21.48 3.24
N LEU A 331 -5.65 -20.92 3.36
CA LEU A 331 -5.39 -19.73 4.18
C LEU A 331 -5.86 -18.47 3.47
N PHE A 332 -5.65 -18.40 2.15
CA PHE A 332 -6.11 -17.30 1.34
C PHE A 332 -7.63 -17.15 1.41
N GLU A 333 -8.38 -18.24 1.34
CA GLU A 333 -9.85 -18.19 1.46
C GLU A 333 -10.32 -17.76 2.86
N VAL A 334 -9.60 -18.14 3.92
CA VAL A 334 -9.90 -17.66 5.28
C VAL A 334 -9.60 -16.17 5.41
N GLU A 335 -8.46 -15.73 4.88
CA GLU A 335 -8.04 -14.33 4.92
C GLU A 335 -9.00 -13.42 4.14
N LYS A 336 -9.41 -13.86 2.95
CA LYS A 336 -10.42 -13.17 2.15
C LYS A 336 -11.74 -12.99 2.91
N ARG A 337 -12.21 -14.02 3.63
CA ARG A 337 -13.42 -13.94 4.48
C ARG A 337 -13.23 -13.02 5.68
N ARG A 338 -12.04 -13.02 6.29
CA ARG A 338 -11.69 -12.07 7.36
C ARG A 338 -11.81 -10.63 6.86
N LEU A 339 -11.18 -10.34 5.74
CA LEU A 339 -11.13 -8.99 5.19
C LEU A 339 -12.50 -8.47 4.74
N ASN A 340 -13.31 -9.32 4.12
CA ASN A 340 -14.70 -8.97 3.83
C ASN A 340 -15.50 -8.66 5.11
N GLY A 341 -15.26 -9.41 6.18
CA GLY A 341 -15.85 -9.14 7.50
C GLY A 341 -15.39 -7.81 8.09
N LYS A 342 -14.09 -7.49 8.00
CA LYS A 342 -13.52 -6.21 8.42
C LYS A 342 -14.18 -5.05 7.66
N MET A 343 -14.31 -5.15 6.34
CA MET A 343 -14.93 -4.11 5.51
C MET A 343 -16.40 -3.85 5.90
N LEU A 344 -17.19 -4.91 6.10
CA LEU A 344 -18.58 -4.80 6.57
C LEU A 344 -18.68 -4.16 7.98
N SER A 345 -17.67 -4.34 8.83
CA SER A 345 -17.67 -3.82 10.20
C SER A 345 -17.43 -2.32 10.29
N LEU A 346 -16.74 -1.75 9.29
CA LEU A 346 -16.38 -0.33 9.18
C LEU A 346 -17.55 0.53 8.67
N GLU A 347 -18.54 -0.06 7.99
CA GLU A 347 -19.78 0.64 7.63
C GLU A 347 -20.65 0.81 8.89
N GLU A 348 -20.54 1.98 9.56
CA GLU A 348 -21.10 2.30 10.88
C GLU A 348 -22.57 1.87 11.10
N ASN A 349 -23.37 1.80 10.03
CA ASN A 349 -24.81 1.51 10.07
C ASN A 349 -25.20 0.09 9.63
N ARG A 350 -24.25 -0.82 9.38
CA ARG A 350 -24.52 -2.13 8.74
C ARG A 350 -23.90 -3.36 9.37
N LEU A 351 -23.73 -3.38 10.70
CA LEU A 351 -23.86 -4.66 11.42
C LEU A 351 -25.34 -5.05 11.44
N LYS A 352 -25.88 -5.31 10.25
CA LYS A 352 -27.22 -5.85 10.05
C LYS A 352 -27.27 -7.15 10.83
N ALA A 353 -28.29 -7.29 11.66
CA ALA A 353 -28.61 -8.48 12.44
C ALA A 353 -28.46 -9.81 11.67
N ASP A 354 -28.54 -9.77 10.33
CA ASP A 354 -28.53 -10.92 9.44
C ASP A 354 -27.14 -11.38 8.92
N ILE A 355 -26.04 -10.71 9.27
CA ILE A 355 -24.71 -11.18 8.87
C ILE A 355 -24.40 -12.51 9.56
N LEU A 356 -24.04 -13.52 8.78
CA LEU A 356 -23.53 -14.79 9.28
C LEU A 356 -22.05 -14.67 9.62
N ILE A 357 -21.73 -14.94 10.89
CA ILE A 357 -20.36 -15.02 11.39
C ILE A 357 -19.97 -16.47 11.66
N TYR A 358 -18.69 -16.76 11.41
CA TYR A 358 -18.05 -18.06 11.56
C TYR A 358 -16.88 -17.90 12.49
N ARG A 359 -16.66 -18.88 13.36
CA ARG A 359 -15.36 -19.06 13.98
C ARG A 359 -14.32 -19.35 12.90
N ASN A 360 -13.14 -18.73 12.97
CA ASN A 360 -12.05 -19.09 12.07
C ASN A 360 -11.79 -20.62 12.18
N PRO A 361 -11.83 -21.36 11.06
CA PRO A 361 -11.78 -22.83 11.07
C PRO A 361 -10.48 -23.38 11.67
N TYR A 362 -9.43 -22.57 11.68
CA TYR A 362 -8.12 -22.93 12.19
C TYR A 362 -7.85 -22.39 13.60
N LEU A 363 -8.77 -21.63 14.20
CA LEU A 363 -8.63 -21.10 15.56
C LEU A 363 -8.39 -22.21 16.58
N ARG A 364 -7.26 -22.15 17.28
CA ARG A 364 -6.98 -22.94 18.49
C ARG A 364 -6.91 -22.00 19.69
N CYS A 365 -7.30 -22.51 20.85
CA CYS A 365 -7.20 -21.77 22.10
C CYS A 365 -6.34 -22.57 23.08
N PHE A 366 -5.49 -21.87 23.83
CA PHE A 366 -4.77 -22.39 24.98
C PHE A 366 -5.37 -21.78 26.23
N ASP A 367 -5.88 -22.62 27.12
CA ASP A 367 -6.36 -22.20 28.43
C ASP A 367 -5.15 -22.19 29.38
N VAL A 368 -4.84 -21.03 29.95
CA VAL A 368 -3.67 -20.85 30.80
C VAL A 368 -3.87 -21.61 32.11
N PRO A 369 -2.96 -22.52 32.50
CA PRO A 369 -3.12 -23.29 33.73
C PRO A 369 -3.17 -22.39 34.95
N ALA A 370 -4.11 -22.65 35.87
CA ALA A 370 -4.18 -21.95 37.16
C ALA A 370 -2.92 -22.15 38.04
N SER A 371 -2.06 -23.11 37.69
CA SER A 371 -0.77 -23.34 38.34
C SER A 371 0.33 -22.39 37.89
N TRP A 372 0.14 -21.63 36.79
CA TRP A 372 1.12 -20.67 36.33
C TRP A 372 1.26 -19.50 37.33
N ASN A 373 2.49 -19.25 37.75
CA ASN A 373 2.90 -18.16 38.60
C ASN A 373 3.20 -16.89 37.78
N GLU A 374 3.46 -15.79 38.49
CA GLU A 374 3.66 -14.47 37.88
C GLU A 374 4.88 -14.41 36.93
N THR A 375 5.91 -15.24 37.10
CA THR A 375 7.05 -15.31 36.17
C THR A 375 6.62 -15.88 34.82
N GLU A 376 5.76 -16.90 34.83
CA GLU A 376 5.21 -17.55 33.65
C GLU A 376 4.26 -16.58 32.92
N LEU A 377 3.41 -15.87 33.68
CA LEU A 377 2.52 -14.83 33.16
C LEU A 377 3.28 -13.61 32.60
N GLN A 378 4.37 -13.16 33.24
CA GLN A 378 5.21 -12.10 32.70
C GLN A 378 5.93 -12.50 31.41
N THR A 379 6.38 -13.76 31.35
CA THR A 379 7.02 -14.30 30.15
C THR A 379 6.06 -14.29 28.97
N ILE A 380 4.80 -14.71 29.17
CA ILE A 380 3.80 -14.71 28.11
C ILE A 380 3.36 -13.29 27.73
N ARG A 381 3.16 -12.38 28.70
CA ARG A 381 2.82 -10.97 28.41
C ARG A 381 3.91 -10.31 27.56
N LYS A 382 5.18 -10.52 27.91
CA LYS A 382 6.32 -10.00 27.14
C LYS A 382 6.35 -10.57 25.73
N ARG A 383 6.06 -11.87 25.56
CA ARG A 383 5.97 -12.53 24.25
C ARG A 383 4.87 -11.90 23.39
N LEU A 384 3.72 -11.65 23.98
CA LEU A 384 2.53 -11.12 23.31
C LEU A 384 2.50 -9.59 23.25
N LEU A 385 3.57 -8.91 23.70
CA LEU A 385 3.67 -7.45 23.80
C LEU A 385 2.50 -6.81 24.58
N ALA A 386 1.96 -7.54 25.56
CA ALA A 386 0.87 -7.08 26.41
C ALA A 386 1.38 -6.29 27.62
N ASN A 387 0.57 -5.37 28.13
CA ASN A 387 0.89 -4.64 29.36
C ASN A 387 0.95 -5.59 30.57
N ALA A 388 1.71 -5.20 31.59
CA ALA A 388 2.00 -6.04 32.76
C ALA A 388 0.75 -6.42 33.58
N ASP A 389 -0.29 -5.61 33.51
CA ASP A 389 -1.56 -5.72 34.23
C ASP A 389 -2.64 -6.50 33.48
N VAL A 390 -2.42 -6.84 32.21
CA VAL A 390 -3.41 -7.59 31.41
C VAL A 390 -3.54 -9.02 31.95
N PRO A 391 -4.76 -9.46 32.31
CA PRO A 391 -5.00 -10.86 32.68
C PRO A 391 -4.84 -11.76 31.45
N VAL A 392 -4.12 -12.87 31.61
CA VAL A 392 -3.88 -13.84 30.54
C VAL A 392 -4.46 -15.17 30.96
N GLU A 393 -5.76 -15.34 30.71
CA GLU A 393 -6.49 -16.58 31.04
C GLU A 393 -6.57 -17.52 29.84
N ARG A 394 -6.63 -16.94 28.64
CA ARG A 394 -6.80 -17.70 27.41
C ARG A 394 -6.10 -17.02 26.25
N ILE A 395 -5.46 -17.82 25.40
CA ILE A 395 -4.73 -17.34 24.23
C ILE A 395 -5.30 -18.00 22.99
N ALA A 396 -5.80 -17.20 22.06
CA ALA A 396 -6.20 -17.61 20.73
C ALA A 396 -5.00 -17.61 19.78
N ILE A 397 -4.90 -18.62 18.93
CA ILE A 397 -3.94 -18.66 17.83
C ILE A 397 -4.64 -18.99 16.50
N ILE A 398 -4.23 -18.31 15.44
CA ILE A 398 -4.67 -18.56 14.07
C ILE A 398 -3.47 -18.58 13.11
N PRO A 399 -3.53 -19.35 12.02
CA PRO A 399 -2.53 -19.29 10.98
C PRO A 399 -2.68 -17.99 10.17
N THR A 400 -1.57 -17.37 9.77
CA THR A 400 -1.57 -16.19 8.89
C THR A 400 -1.18 -16.55 7.45
N LEU A 401 -1.66 -15.75 6.50
CA LEU A 401 -1.27 -15.83 5.09
C LEU A 401 0.18 -15.35 4.85
N THR A 402 0.69 -14.50 5.74
CA THR A 402 2.00 -13.84 5.61
C THR A 402 3.14 -14.68 6.19
N SER A 403 4.37 -14.19 6.01
CA SER A 403 5.60 -14.79 6.53
C SER A 403 5.61 -15.03 8.06
N GLU A 404 4.74 -14.35 8.82
CA GLU A 404 4.71 -14.46 10.28
C GLU A 404 4.10 -15.79 10.79
N ARG A 405 3.62 -16.66 9.89
CA ARG A 405 3.07 -18.02 10.10
C ARG A 405 1.87 -18.13 11.04
N ARG A 406 1.80 -17.35 12.10
CA ARG A 406 0.66 -17.34 13.02
C ARG A 406 0.50 -16.00 13.70
N LYS A 407 -0.70 -15.77 14.19
CA LYS A 407 -1.05 -14.69 15.09
C LYS A 407 -1.45 -15.27 16.43
N GLU A 408 -0.97 -14.66 17.51
CA GLU A 408 -1.29 -15.00 18.89
C GLU A 408 -2.06 -13.81 19.51
N TYR A 409 -3.19 -14.05 20.17
CA TYR A 409 -4.09 -13.03 20.70
C TYR A 409 -4.61 -13.42 22.08
N ILE A 410 -4.57 -12.49 23.05
CA ILE A 410 -5.09 -12.73 24.40
C ILE A 410 -6.61 -12.58 24.34
N LEU A 411 -7.35 -13.63 24.68
CA LEU A 411 -8.81 -13.59 24.74
C LEU A 411 -9.29 -13.09 26.09
N HIS A 412 -10.09 -12.04 26.06
CA HIS A 412 -10.84 -11.54 27.20
C HIS A 412 -12.11 -12.38 27.47
N GLU A 413 -12.77 -12.13 28.59
CA GLU A 413 -13.92 -12.91 29.04
C GLU A 413 -15.08 -12.88 28.02
N LEU A 414 -15.46 -11.69 27.56
CA LEU A 414 -16.54 -11.49 26.59
C LEU A 414 -16.23 -12.19 25.25
N GLU A 415 -15.03 -11.96 24.73
CA GLU A 415 -14.54 -12.60 23.51
C GLU A 415 -14.56 -14.13 23.60
N SER A 416 -14.16 -14.68 24.76
CA SER A 416 -14.21 -16.11 25.05
C SER A 416 -15.64 -16.67 25.05
N GLN A 417 -16.61 -15.91 25.56
CA GLN A 417 -18.03 -16.29 25.51
C GLN A 417 -18.56 -16.30 24.08
N ILE A 418 -18.22 -15.29 23.26
CA ILE A 418 -18.60 -15.24 21.83
C ILE A 418 -18.01 -16.46 21.09
N ILE A 419 -16.72 -16.72 21.24
CA ILE A 419 -16.03 -17.85 20.58
C ILE A 419 -16.57 -19.19 21.08
N GLY A 420 -16.88 -19.32 22.37
CA GLY A 420 -17.46 -20.53 22.95
C GLY A 420 -18.86 -20.82 22.41
N LEU A 421 -19.65 -19.78 22.18
CA LEU A 421 -20.99 -19.88 21.61
C LEU A 421 -20.96 -20.26 20.13
N LEU A 422 -20.02 -19.69 19.37
CA LEU A 422 -19.76 -20.02 17.97
C LEU A 422 -19.01 -21.36 17.89
N GLY A 423 -19.77 -22.46 17.89
CA GLY A 423 -19.26 -23.80 17.64
C GLY A 423 -18.71 -23.98 16.21
N LYS A 424 -18.94 -25.15 15.61
CA LYS A 424 -18.52 -25.41 14.22
C LYS A 424 -19.47 -24.87 13.15
N GLN A 425 -20.64 -24.37 13.54
CA GLN A 425 -21.67 -23.89 12.63
C GLN A 425 -21.75 -22.36 12.67
N PRO A 426 -22.01 -21.69 11.54
CA PRO A 426 -22.23 -20.25 11.53
C PRO A 426 -23.47 -19.86 12.33
N MET A 427 -23.47 -18.63 12.84
CA MET A 427 -24.65 -18.03 13.44
C MET A 427 -24.84 -16.60 12.95
N ARG A 428 -26.08 -16.13 12.91
CA ARG A 428 -26.36 -14.72 12.68
C ARG A 428 -25.93 -13.91 13.88
N ILE A 429 -25.45 -12.70 13.65
CA ILE A 429 -25.09 -11.79 14.73
C ILE A 429 -26.28 -11.54 15.66
N SER A 430 -27.51 -11.43 15.13
CA SER A 430 -28.71 -11.35 15.96
C SER A 430 -28.86 -12.51 16.94
N ASP A 431 -28.56 -13.73 16.50
CA ASP A 431 -28.75 -14.93 17.29
C ASP A 431 -27.66 -15.06 18.36
N VAL A 432 -26.44 -14.64 18.02
CA VAL A 432 -25.32 -14.49 18.96
C VAL A 432 -25.72 -13.52 20.06
N LEU A 433 -26.15 -12.32 19.69
CA LEU A 433 -26.56 -11.27 20.64
C LEU A 433 -27.71 -11.74 21.52
N ASN A 434 -28.76 -12.34 20.96
CA ASN A 434 -29.92 -12.84 21.71
C ASN A 434 -29.55 -13.91 22.75
N ARG A 435 -28.50 -14.71 22.50
CA ARG A 435 -28.04 -15.75 23.43
C ARG A 435 -27.09 -15.21 24.52
N LEU A 436 -26.37 -14.13 24.24
CA LEU A 436 -25.45 -13.50 25.19
C LEU A 436 -26.14 -12.44 26.08
N THR A 437 -27.30 -11.93 25.69
CA THR A 437 -27.94 -10.79 26.38
C THR A 437 -28.68 -11.13 27.67
N SER A 438 -28.42 -10.30 28.68
CA SER A 438 -29.35 -9.87 29.74
C SER A 438 -29.82 -8.42 29.47
N SER A 439 -30.93 -8.27 28.74
CA SER A 439 -31.89 -7.13 28.70
C SER A 439 -31.47 -5.65 28.47
N SER A 440 -30.21 -5.18 28.51
CA SER A 440 -29.87 -3.75 28.29
C SER A 440 -29.24 -3.42 26.92
N GLU A 441 -29.50 -2.19 26.43
CA GLU A 441 -28.97 -1.67 25.16
C GLU A 441 -27.44 -1.41 25.22
N GLU A 442 -26.94 -0.98 26.37
CA GLU A 442 -25.49 -0.78 26.60
C GLU A 442 -24.70 -2.09 26.45
N MET A 443 -25.19 -3.19 27.04
CA MET A 443 -24.54 -4.50 26.90
C MET A 443 -24.56 -4.99 25.46
N ARG A 444 -25.64 -4.70 24.71
CA ARG A 444 -25.71 -5.05 23.29
C ARG A 444 -24.64 -4.32 22.48
N THR A 445 -24.44 -3.02 22.73
CA THR A 445 -23.39 -2.23 22.07
C THR A 445 -22.00 -2.78 22.39
N LEU A 446 -21.76 -3.16 23.64
CA LEU A 446 -20.49 -3.79 24.05
C LEU A 446 -20.24 -5.09 23.28
N TRP A 447 -21.22 -6.01 23.23
CA TRP A 447 -21.10 -7.25 22.46
C TRP A 447 -20.83 -7.04 20.98
N ILE A 448 -21.44 -6.02 20.37
CA ILE A 448 -21.19 -5.65 18.97
C ILE A 448 -19.73 -5.21 18.79
N ASN A 449 -19.18 -4.42 19.71
CA ASN A 449 -17.79 -3.99 19.65
C ASN A 449 -16.82 -5.17 19.80
N GLU A 450 -17.09 -6.11 20.71
CA GLU A 450 -16.28 -7.33 20.84
C GLU A 450 -16.32 -8.19 19.56
N ILE A 451 -17.48 -8.33 18.92
CA ILE A 451 -17.58 -9.01 17.62
C ILE A 451 -16.75 -8.29 16.54
N ARG A 452 -16.75 -6.96 16.52
CA ARG A 452 -15.92 -6.17 15.59
C ARG A 452 -14.44 -6.41 15.83
N ILE A 453 -13.99 -6.42 17.08
CA ILE A 453 -12.60 -6.73 17.45
C ILE A 453 -12.25 -8.13 16.94
N LEU A 454 -13.06 -9.14 17.25
CA LEU A 454 -12.79 -10.52 16.83
C LEU A 454 -12.77 -10.71 15.30
N LEU A 455 -13.60 -9.96 14.55
CA LEU A 455 -13.56 -9.93 13.08
C LEU A 455 -12.28 -9.25 12.57
N HIS A 456 -11.92 -8.10 13.14
CA HIS A 456 -10.68 -7.39 12.82
C HIS A 456 -9.46 -8.28 13.04
N GLU A 457 -9.43 -8.97 14.19
CA GLU A 457 -8.33 -9.83 14.61
C GLU A 457 -8.25 -11.14 13.82
N GLY A 458 -9.29 -11.49 13.06
CA GLY A 458 -9.35 -12.71 12.24
C GLY A 458 -9.74 -13.98 13.01
N LEU A 459 -10.19 -13.83 14.24
CA LEU A 459 -10.70 -14.93 15.07
C LEU A 459 -12.11 -15.34 14.63
N LEU A 460 -12.85 -14.39 14.04
CA LEU A 460 -14.11 -14.59 13.34
C LEU A 460 -13.97 -14.22 11.86
N THR A 461 -14.84 -14.79 11.02
CA THR A 461 -14.94 -14.49 9.59
C THR A 461 -16.41 -14.39 9.17
N THR A 462 -16.71 -13.81 8.00
CA THR A 462 -18.08 -13.68 7.46
C THR A 462 -18.26 -14.48 6.15
N THR A 463 -19.51 -14.63 5.70
CA THR A 463 -19.77 -15.10 4.32
C THR A 463 -19.47 -14.02 3.28
N THR A 464 -19.02 -14.46 2.11
CA THR A 464 -18.61 -13.65 0.95
C THR A 464 -19.77 -13.09 0.10
N ASN A 465 -21.04 -13.32 0.45
CA ASN A 465 -22.15 -13.17 -0.52
C ASN A 465 -22.91 -11.83 -0.50
N THR A 466 -22.37 -10.77 0.12
CA THR A 466 -23.09 -9.48 0.19
C THR A 466 -22.24 -8.27 -0.19
N ILE A 467 -21.41 -8.40 -1.22
CA ILE A 467 -20.77 -7.25 -1.86
C ILE A 467 -21.06 -7.37 -3.37
N HIS A 468 -22.26 -6.95 -3.75
CA HIS A 468 -22.63 -6.60 -5.13
C HIS A 468 -23.16 -5.18 -5.11
#